data_AF-A0AB34IL32-F1
#
_entry.id   AF-A0AB34IL32-F1
#
_cell.length_a   1.000
_cell.length_b   1.000
_cell.length_c   1.000
_cell.angle_alpha   90.00
_cell.angle_beta   90.00
_cell.angle_gamma   90.00
#
_symmetry.space_group_name_H-M   'P 1'
#
loop_
_entity.id
_entity.type
_entity.pdbx_description
1 polymer ?
#
loop_
_entity_poly.entity_id
_entity_poly.type
_entity_poly.pdbx_seq_one_letter_code
_entity_poly.pdbx_strand_id
1 'polypeptide(L)'
;MLALCTLASSGVLLAPGTGATLSRRATLASIPALAWVPFAARAAAPITEDALLEEIRSVRAALDPLPALLDEEKWDAVRSVLKPPPVGNLWNLGESKNAIRKLADLRDDVELFELADEVSGALQLADQYAYDNVFIKFQPGSGKVLIKEPKAQLKIAQTKLDEVLASK
;
A
#
# COMPACT_ATOMS: atom_id res chain seq x y z
N MET A 1 -42.98 -10.23 -41.99
CA MET A 1 -44.31 -10.88 -42.10
C MET A 1 -44.45 -11.83 -40.91
N LEU A 2 -44.82 -11.29 -39.75
CA LEU A 2 -46.18 -11.34 -39.18
C LEU A 2 -46.62 -12.76 -38.77
N ALA A 3 -46.48 -13.07 -37.49
CA ALA A 3 -47.47 -13.84 -36.73
C ALA A 3 -47.31 -13.50 -35.24
N LEU A 4 -48.09 -12.51 -34.84
CA LEU A 4 -48.45 -12.14 -33.49
C LEU A 4 -49.37 -13.25 -32.93
N CYS A 5 -49.15 -13.75 -31.72
CA CYS A 5 -50.22 -14.35 -30.94
C CYS A 5 -49.95 -14.22 -29.44
N THR A 6 -51.03 -13.98 -28.73
CA THR A 6 -51.17 -13.22 -27.49
C THR A 6 -51.63 -14.08 -26.31
N LEU A 7 -51.32 -13.59 -25.11
CA LEU A 7 -52.17 -13.55 -23.89
C LEU A 7 -52.31 -14.78 -22.95
N ALA A 8 -52.60 -14.39 -21.70
CA ALA A 8 -53.13 -15.12 -20.53
C ALA A 8 -52.05 -15.74 -19.60
N SER A 9 -51.73 -15.17 -18.43
CA SER A 9 -52.49 -14.77 -17.23
C SER A 9 -52.76 -15.92 -16.24
N SER A 10 -52.24 -15.71 -15.03
CA SER A 10 -52.74 -16.13 -13.71
C SER A 10 -52.76 -17.61 -13.33
N GLY A 11 -52.26 -17.90 -12.12
CA GLY A 11 -52.68 -19.09 -11.38
C GLY A 11 -51.65 -19.63 -10.39
N VAL A 12 -51.61 -19.03 -9.20
CA VAL A 12 -51.17 -19.73 -7.98
C VAL A 12 -52.27 -20.71 -7.58
N LEU A 13 -51.91 -21.96 -7.25
CA LEU A 13 -52.34 -22.82 -6.11
C LEU A 13 -52.10 -24.30 -6.49
N LEU A 14 -51.21 -25.06 -5.82
CA LEU A 14 -51.32 -25.72 -4.50
C LEU A 14 -52.36 -26.85 -4.42
N ALA A 15 -51.90 -28.11 -4.38
CA ALA A 15 -52.47 -29.28 -3.69
C ALA A 15 -51.68 -30.56 -4.03
N PRO A 16 -51.82 -31.69 -3.32
CA PRO A 16 -52.03 -31.86 -1.88
C PRO A 16 -51.06 -32.92 -1.27
N GLY A 17 -50.61 -32.69 -0.05
CA GLY A 17 -50.02 -33.72 0.81
C GLY A 17 -50.79 -33.77 2.11
N THR A 18 -51.80 -34.63 2.16
CA THR A 18 -52.63 -34.88 3.33
C THR A 18 -51.86 -35.48 4.48
N GLY A 19 -52.11 -34.95 5.68
CA GLY A 19 -52.10 -35.74 6.91
C GLY A 19 -50.91 -35.51 7.84
N ALA A 20 -51.09 -34.64 8.83
CA ALA A 20 -51.17 -35.04 10.24
C ALA A 20 -51.16 -33.79 11.12
N THR A 21 -52.27 -33.58 11.80
CA THR A 21 -52.41 -32.75 13.00
C THR A 21 -51.36 -33.11 14.04
N LEU A 22 -50.63 -32.12 14.59
CA LEU A 22 -50.37 -31.96 16.04
C LEU A 22 -49.49 -30.74 16.36
N SER A 23 -49.98 -29.96 17.33
CA SER A 23 -49.23 -29.08 18.24
C SER A 23 -48.62 -27.78 17.68
N ARG A 24 -49.41 -26.70 17.77
CA ARG A 24 -48.88 -25.32 17.86
C ARG A 24 -48.39 -25.06 19.29
N ARG A 25 -47.17 -25.48 19.61
CA ARG A 25 -46.40 -24.85 20.69
C ARG A 25 -45.06 -24.41 20.13
N ALA A 26 -45.00 -23.11 19.89
CA ALA A 26 -43.86 -22.37 19.43
C ALA A 26 -42.62 -22.67 20.30
N THR A 27 -41.63 -23.32 19.71
CA THR A 27 -40.26 -23.25 20.20
C THR A 27 -39.64 -22.00 19.60
N LEU A 28 -39.58 -20.95 20.42
CA LEU A 28 -38.73 -19.79 20.19
C LEU A 28 -37.32 -20.31 19.96
N ALA A 29 -36.80 -20.13 18.75
CA ALA A 29 -35.41 -20.39 18.44
C ALA A 29 -34.56 -19.38 19.25
N SER A 30 -33.91 -19.86 20.29
CA SER A 30 -32.90 -19.13 21.03
C SER A 30 -31.73 -18.85 20.08
N ILE A 31 -31.67 -17.64 19.51
CA ILE A 31 -30.49 -17.17 18.80
C ILE A 31 -29.43 -16.91 19.89
N PRO A 32 -28.29 -17.63 19.92
CA PRO A 32 -27.20 -17.23 20.80
C PRO A 32 -26.75 -15.85 20.34
N ALA A 33 -26.86 -14.87 21.22
CA ALA A 33 -26.28 -13.56 21.02
C ALA A 33 -24.79 -13.76 20.76
N LEU A 34 -24.34 -13.56 19.51
CA LEU A 34 -22.93 -13.38 19.23
C LEU A 34 -22.49 -12.19 20.06
N ALA A 35 -21.77 -12.46 21.15
CA ALA A 35 -21.10 -11.43 21.90
C ALA A 35 -20.16 -10.69 20.94
N TRP A 36 -20.51 -9.45 20.62
CA TRP A 36 -19.55 -8.49 20.07
C TRP A 36 -18.43 -8.40 21.09
N VAL A 37 -17.33 -9.11 20.82
CA VAL A 37 -16.07 -8.86 21.49
C VAL A 37 -15.63 -7.49 20.96
N PRO A 38 -15.59 -6.44 21.79
CA PRO A 38 -15.04 -5.17 21.35
C PRO A 38 -13.57 -5.45 21.00
N PHE A 39 -13.25 -5.37 19.72
CA PHE A 39 -11.86 -5.34 19.28
C PHE A 39 -11.26 -4.10 19.91
N ALA A 40 -10.43 -4.28 20.94
CA ALA A 40 -9.76 -3.17 21.60
C ALA A 40 -8.93 -2.46 20.54
N ALA A 41 -9.41 -1.30 20.08
CA ALA A 41 -8.67 -0.43 19.21
C ALA A 41 -7.40 -0.04 19.97
N ARG A 42 -6.25 -0.56 19.52
CA ARG A 42 -4.94 -0.11 19.97
C ARG A 42 -4.87 1.38 19.61
N ALA A 43 -5.00 2.25 20.60
CA ALA A 43 -4.77 3.68 20.40
C ALA A 43 -3.40 3.85 19.74
N ALA A 44 -3.36 4.56 18.61
CA ALA A 44 -2.11 4.90 17.96
C ALA A 44 -1.27 5.68 18.97
N ALA A 45 0.00 5.27 19.13
CA ALA A 45 0.94 6.07 19.92
C ALA A 45 0.96 7.50 19.36
N PRO A 46 1.08 8.53 20.22
CA PRO A 46 1.19 9.90 19.75
C PRO A 46 2.35 9.99 18.76
N ILE A 47 2.13 10.66 17.63
CA ILE A 47 3.19 10.95 16.66
C ILE A 47 4.13 11.93 17.37
N THR A 48 5.27 11.43 17.82
CA THR A 48 6.33 12.27 18.38
C THR A 48 7.35 12.57 17.30
N GLU A 49 7.95 13.74 17.38
CA GLU A 49 9.04 14.15 16.49
C GLU A 49 10.19 13.14 16.50
N ASP A 50 10.62 12.69 17.68
CA ASP A 50 11.67 11.67 17.82
C ASP A 50 11.33 10.36 17.09
N ALA A 51 10.07 9.92 17.13
CA ALA A 51 9.65 8.71 16.45
C ALA A 51 9.71 8.85 14.92
N LEU A 52 9.39 10.05 14.38
CA LEU A 52 9.52 10.34 12.97
C LEU A 52 10.99 10.40 12.53
N LEU A 53 11.85 11.04 13.32
CA LEU A 53 13.29 11.10 13.06
C LEU A 53 13.94 9.71 13.10
N GLU A 54 13.53 8.84 14.03
CA GLU A 54 13.98 7.44 14.05
C GLU A 54 13.49 6.65 12.82
N GLU A 55 12.26 6.87 12.37
CA GLU A 55 11.76 6.26 11.12
C GLU A 55 12.60 6.72 9.91
N ILE A 56 12.89 8.03 9.81
CA ILE A 56 13.71 8.61 8.74
C ILE A 56 15.14 8.05 8.77
N ARG A 57 15.76 7.93 9.96
CA ARG A 57 17.07 7.27 10.14
C ARG A 57 17.06 5.82 9.69
N SER A 58 16.00 5.08 10.05
CA SER A 58 15.83 3.69 9.63
C SER A 58 15.72 3.55 8.11
N VAL A 59 14.95 4.43 7.46
CA VAL A 59 14.87 4.49 5.99
C VAL A 59 16.25 4.79 5.39
N ARG A 60 16.97 5.79 5.90
CA ARG A 60 18.29 6.16 5.41
C ARG A 60 19.26 4.98 5.44
N ALA A 61 19.28 4.22 6.54
CA ALA A 61 20.11 3.01 6.68
C ALA A 61 19.66 1.88 5.75
N ALA A 62 18.36 1.72 5.52
CA ALA A 62 17.82 0.70 4.62
C ALA A 62 18.25 0.91 3.14
N LEU A 63 18.65 2.13 2.75
CA LEU A 63 19.14 2.41 1.39
C LEU A 63 20.60 2.01 1.16
N ASP A 64 21.40 1.86 2.21
CA ASP A 64 22.84 1.56 2.11
C ASP A 64 23.20 0.28 1.32
N PRO A 65 22.49 -0.86 1.45
CA PRO A 65 22.82 -2.07 0.70
C PRO A 65 22.37 -2.02 -0.77
N LEU A 66 21.47 -1.10 -1.15
CA LEU A 66 20.82 -1.12 -2.46
C LEU A 66 21.78 -0.94 -3.66
N PRO A 67 22.80 -0.07 -3.61
CA PRO A 67 23.76 0.04 -4.70
C PRO A 67 24.47 -1.28 -5.05
N ALA A 68 24.79 -2.10 -4.04
CA ALA A 68 25.40 -3.41 -4.26
C ALA A 68 24.40 -4.40 -4.87
N LEU A 69 23.15 -4.41 -4.41
CA LEU A 69 22.10 -5.25 -5.00
C LEU A 69 21.82 -4.89 -6.46
N LEU A 70 21.92 -3.62 -6.82
CA LEU A 70 21.83 -3.17 -8.21
C LEU A 70 22.99 -3.68 -9.05
N ASP A 71 24.23 -3.62 -8.54
CA ASP A 71 25.41 -4.16 -9.22
C ASP A 71 25.32 -5.68 -9.42
N GLU A 72 24.65 -6.39 -8.51
CA GLU A 72 24.37 -7.83 -8.60
C GLU A 72 23.12 -8.18 -9.43
N GLU A 73 22.46 -7.19 -10.06
CA GLU A 73 21.23 -7.36 -10.84
C GLU A 73 20.06 -7.99 -10.06
N LYS A 74 20.03 -7.83 -8.73
CA LYS A 74 18.99 -8.37 -7.85
C LYS A 74 17.78 -7.44 -7.75
N TRP A 75 17.09 -7.23 -8.87
CA TRP A 75 15.97 -6.27 -8.98
C TRP A 75 14.87 -6.49 -7.94
N ASP A 76 14.42 -7.73 -7.77
CA ASP A 76 13.35 -8.05 -6.80
C ASP A 76 13.78 -7.78 -5.35
N ALA A 77 15.07 -7.97 -5.04
CA ALA A 77 15.60 -7.66 -3.71
C ALA A 77 15.60 -6.16 -3.45
N VAL A 78 15.97 -5.34 -4.45
CA VAL A 78 15.90 -3.88 -4.37
C VAL A 78 14.45 -3.43 -4.10
N ARG A 79 13.49 -3.97 -4.85
CA ARG A 79 12.07 -3.61 -4.69
C ARG A 79 11.47 -4.09 -3.38
N SER A 80 11.95 -5.22 -2.87
CA SER A 80 11.57 -5.74 -1.55
C SER A 80 12.00 -4.82 -0.40
N VAL A 81 12.98 -3.93 -0.64
CA VAL A 81 13.33 -2.87 0.30
C VAL A 81 12.56 -1.59 0.01
N LEU A 82 12.43 -1.18 -1.26
CA LEU A 82 11.86 0.13 -1.62
C LEU A 82 10.33 0.24 -1.39
N LYS A 83 9.57 -0.83 -1.64
CA LYS A 83 8.08 -0.76 -1.65
C LYS A 83 7.42 -0.97 -0.28
N PRO A 84 7.93 -1.86 0.60
CA PRO A 84 7.35 -2.05 1.93
C PRO A 84 7.77 -0.93 2.91
N PRO A 85 7.04 -0.76 4.04
CA PRO A 85 7.51 0.08 5.14
C PRO A 85 8.87 -0.43 5.69
N PRO A 86 9.77 0.47 6.14
CA PRO A 86 9.54 1.91 6.30
C PRO A 86 9.77 2.74 5.04
N VAL A 87 10.54 2.26 4.05
CA VAL A 87 10.91 3.03 2.84
C VAL A 87 9.68 3.41 2.01
N GLY A 88 8.76 2.46 1.84
CA GLY A 88 7.52 2.65 1.10
C GLY A 88 6.60 3.72 1.70
N ASN A 89 6.71 4.02 3.00
CA ASN A 89 5.94 5.09 3.63
C ASN A 89 6.30 6.46 3.04
N LEU A 90 7.54 6.64 2.56
CA LEU A 90 7.99 7.92 2.02
C LEU A 90 7.42 8.20 0.62
N TRP A 91 7.10 7.21 -0.20
CA TRP A 91 6.75 7.46 -1.61
C TRP A 91 5.60 6.61 -2.19
N ASN A 92 5.43 5.37 -1.72
CA ASN A 92 4.52 4.39 -2.36
C ASN A 92 3.18 4.23 -1.62
N LEU A 93 3.15 4.45 -0.30
CA LEU A 93 2.00 4.14 0.55
C LEU A 93 1.10 5.35 0.87
N GLY A 94 1.32 6.46 0.15
CA GLY A 94 0.53 7.68 0.22
C GLY A 94 1.07 8.71 1.20
N GLU A 95 0.70 9.97 0.94
CA GLU A 95 1.24 11.16 1.62
C GLU A 95 1.03 11.14 3.14
N SER A 96 -0.14 10.64 3.59
CA SER A 96 -0.47 10.52 5.02
C SER A 96 0.44 9.57 5.81
N LYS A 97 1.25 8.74 5.13
CA LYS A 97 2.22 7.84 5.77
C LYS A 97 3.62 8.43 5.81
N ASN A 98 3.93 9.38 4.94
CA ASN A 98 5.27 9.97 4.78
C ASN A 98 5.73 10.63 6.09
N ALA A 99 6.82 10.10 6.66
CA ALA A 99 7.37 10.58 7.92
C ALA A 99 7.96 12.00 7.82
N ILE A 100 8.53 12.36 6.66
CA ILE A 100 9.09 13.69 6.41
C ILE A 100 7.97 14.73 6.34
N ARG A 101 6.86 14.43 5.65
CA ARG A 101 5.70 15.34 5.60
C ARG A 101 5.05 15.53 6.98
N LYS A 102 4.91 14.45 7.76
CA LYS A 102 4.44 14.56 9.15
C LYS A 102 5.37 15.41 10.02
N LEU A 103 6.68 15.32 9.78
CA LEU A 103 7.67 16.15 10.46
C LEU A 103 7.53 17.62 10.03
N ALA A 104 7.32 17.86 8.74
CA ALA A 104 7.04 19.18 8.19
C ALA A 104 5.79 19.81 8.82
N ASP A 105 4.68 19.05 8.91
CA ASP A 105 3.45 19.45 9.58
C ASP A 105 3.68 19.82 11.06
N LEU A 106 4.49 19.04 11.78
CA LEU A 106 4.78 19.28 13.20
C LEU A 106 5.64 20.52 13.42
N ARG A 107 6.58 20.80 12.50
CA ARG A 107 7.50 21.94 12.57
C ARG A 107 6.96 23.19 11.87
N ASP A 108 5.86 23.08 11.15
CA ASP A 108 5.34 24.13 10.25
C ASP A 108 6.40 24.61 9.24
N ASP A 109 7.18 23.66 8.70
CA ASP A 109 8.34 23.93 7.85
C ASP A 109 8.08 23.55 6.38
N VAL A 110 7.99 24.57 5.52
CA VAL A 110 7.73 24.42 4.07
C VAL A 110 8.89 23.74 3.36
N GLU A 111 10.13 23.98 3.77
CA GLU A 111 11.32 23.38 3.14
C GLU A 111 11.33 21.85 3.33
N LEU A 112 10.82 21.37 4.47
CA LEU A 112 10.64 19.94 4.72
C LEU A 112 9.59 19.30 3.80
N PHE A 113 8.57 20.03 3.36
CA PHE A 113 7.65 19.52 2.34
C PHE A 113 8.33 19.35 0.98
N GLU A 114 9.16 20.32 0.59
CA GLU A 114 9.93 20.24 -0.65
C GLU A 114 10.90 19.06 -0.62
N LEU A 115 11.64 18.89 0.49
CA LEU A 115 12.52 17.74 0.71
C LEU A 115 11.76 16.42 0.68
N ALA A 116 10.53 16.37 1.21
CA ALA A 116 9.70 15.17 1.14
C ALA A 116 9.36 14.79 -0.31
N ASP A 117 9.09 15.77 -1.18
CA ASP A 117 8.77 15.55 -2.59
C ASP A 117 10.00 15.12 -3.38
N GLU A 118 11.15 15.73 -3.12
CA GLU A 118 12.43 15.34 -3.73
C GLU A 118 12.82 13.90 -3.36
N VAL A 119 12.70 13.53 -2.07
CA VAL A 119 12.97 12.15 -1.61
C VAL A 119 11.97 11.18 -2.26
N SER A 120 10.69 11.52 -2.29
CA SER A 120 9.65 10.67 -2.87
C SER A 120 9.89 10.41 -4.36
N GLY A 121 10.18 11.46 -5.13
CA GLY A 121 10.46 11.38 -6.55
C GLY A 121 11.72 10.56 -6.84
N ALA A 122 12.80 10.76 -6.07
CA ALA A 122 14.03 10.00 -6.22
C ALA A 122 13.82 8.50 -5.94
N LEU A 123 13.11 8.15 -4.87
CA LEU A 123 12.79 6.74 -4.54
C LEU A 123 11.90 6.09 -5.60
N GLN A 124 10.91 6.82 -6.11
CA GLN A 124 10.04 6.34 -7.18
C GLN A 124 10.82 6.08 -8.47
N LEU A 125 11.70 7.00 -8.87
CA LEU A 125 12.55 6.82 -10.06
C LEU A 125 13.53 5.66 -9.87
N ALA A 126 14.08 5.47 -8.67
CA ALA A 126 14.92 4.31 -8.36
C ALA A 126 14.17 2.98 -8.54
N ASP A 127 12.92 2.86 -8.05
CA ASP A 127 12.07 1.66 -8.28
C ASP A 127 11.76 1.49 -9.77
N GLN A 128 11.44 2.58 -10.47
CA GLN A 128 11.10 2.53 -11.90
C GLN A 128 12.26 1.99 -12.73
N TYR A 129 13.47 2.52 -12.55
CA TYR A 129 14.66 2.03 -13.27
C TYR A 129 15.01 0.58 -12.90
N ALA A 130 14.90 0.21 -11.62
CA ALA A 130 15.12 -1.17 -11.19
C ALA A 130 14.09 -2.13 -11.81
N TYR A 131 12.83 -1.70 -11.94
CA TYR A 131 11.77 -2.46 -12.59
C TYR A 131 11.99 -2.58 -14.10
N ASP A 132 12.38 -1.51 -14.78
CA ASP A 132 12.60 -1.53 -16.23
C ASP A 132 13.73 -2.48 -16.64
N ASN A 133 14.77 -2.61 -15.80
CA ASN A 133 15.86 -3.57 -16.00
C ASN A 133 15.38 -5.03 -16.03
N VAL A 134 14.25 -5.36 -15.38
CA VAL A 134 13.65 -6.71 -15.44
C VAL A 134 13.21 -7.05 -16.86
N PHE A 135 12.74 -6.06 -17.63
CA PHE A 135 12.13 -6.28 -18.95
C PHE A 135 13.07 -6.01 -20.12
N ILE A 136 14.32 -5.62 -19.87
CA ILE A 136 15.22 -5.15 -20.93
C ILE A 136 15.51 -6.20 -22.01
N LYS A 137 15.40 -7.49 -21.67
CA LYS A 137 15.54 -8.62 -22.61
C LYS A 137 14.38 -8.76 -23.60
N PHE A 138 13.24 -8.12 -23.32
CA PHE A 138 12.03 -8.18 -24.11
C PHE A 138 11.74 -6.90 -24.89
N GLN A 139 12.54 -5.83 -24.67
CA GLN A 139 12.37 -4.55 -25.35
C GLN A 139 13.25 -4.46 -26.60
N PRO A 140 12.75 -3.84 -27.69
CA PRO A 140 13.58 -3.56 -28.85
C PRO A 140 14.70 -2.57 -28.47
N GLY A 141 15.97 -2.93 -28.67
CA GLY A 141 17.10 -2.06 -28.34
C GLY A 141 18.41 -2.79 -28.06
N SER A 142 19.34 -2.11 -27.38
CA SER A 142 20.70 -2.62 -27.12
C SER A 142 20.78 -3.73 -26.05
N GLY A 143 19.71 -3.94 -25.28
CA GLY A 143 19.69 -4.92 -24.18
C GLY A 143 20.58 -4.58 -22.98
N LYS A 144 21.14 -3.36 -22.92
CA LYS A 144 22.11 -2.95 -21.89
C LYS A 144 21.43 -2.50 -20.60
N VAL A 145 21.67 -3.22 -19.51
CA VAL A 145 21.18 -2.90 -18.17
C VAL A 145 21.60 -1.49 -17.74
N LEU A 146 20.64 -0.73 -17.21
CA LEU A 146 20.81 0.64 -16.74
C LEU A 146 21.06 0.65 -15.23
N ILE A 147 22.32 0.59 -14.83
CA ILE A 147 22.74 0.55 -13.41
C ILE A 147 22.97 1.94 -12.83
N LYS A 148 23.37 2.91 -13.67
CA LYS A 148 23.85 4.21 -13.21
C LYS A 148 22.70 5.08 -12.70
N GLU A 149 21.58 5.02 -13.40
CA GLU A 149 20.37 5.79 -13.17
C GLU A 149 19.73 5.46 -11.82
N PRO A 150 19.42 4.19 -11.48
CA PRO A 150 18.86 3.87 -10.16
C PRO A 150 19.84 4.21 -9.03
N LYS A 151 21.16 4.01 -9.22
CA LYS A 151 22.17 4.39 -8.22
C LYS A 151 22.25 5.90 -8.00
N ALA A 152 22.12 6.69 -9.06
CA ALA A 152 22.09 8.14 -8.96
C ALA A 152 20.87 8.62 -8.17
N GLN A 153 19.70 8.04 -8.43
CA GLN A 153 18.47 8.35 -7.70
C GLN A 153 18.54 7.95 -6.23
N LEU A 154 19.10 6.77 -5.92
CA LEU A 154 19.37 6.37 -4.53
C LEU A 154 20.28 7.35 -3.81
N LYS A 155 21.34 7.82 -4.47
CA LYS A 155 22.25 8.81 -3.89
C LYS A 155 21.57 10.16 -3.62
N ILE A 156 20.68 10.60 -4.52
CA ILE A 156 19.87 11.81 -4.30
C ILE A 156 18.99 11.61 -3.06
N ALA A 157 18.23 10.51 -3.00
CA ALA A 157 17.38 10.21 -1.85
C ALA A 157 18.18 10.16 -0.53
N GLN A 158 19.35 9.52 -0.52
CA GLN A 158 20.24 9.47 0.65
C GLN A 158 20.71 10.87 1.08
N THR A 159 21.15 11.70 0.13
CA THR A 159 21.63 13.06 0.42
C THR A 159 20.51 13.92 1.01
N LYS A 160 19.31 13.83 0.43
CA LYS A 160 18.14 14.58 0.89
C LYS A 160 17.62 14.10 2.25
N LEU A 161 17.68 12.80 2.52
CA LEU A 161 17.42 12.27 3.86
C LEU A 161 18.44 12.78 4.88
N ASP A 162 19.71 12.89 4.51
CA ASP A 162 20.75 13.45 5.38
C ASP A 162 20.50 14.96 5.65
N GLU A 163 19.99 15.71 4.67
CA GLU A 163 19.53 17.10 4.83
C GLU A 163 18.35 17.20 5.82
N VAL A 164 17.33 16.35 5.68
CA VAL A 164 16.20 16.28 6.62
C VAL A 164 16.66 15.96 8.04
N LEU A 165 17.62 15.05 8.20
CA LEU A 165 18.14 14.67 9.52
C LEU A 165 19.04 15.76 10.15
N ALA A 166 19.57 16.67 9.34
CA ALA A 166 20.36 17.81 9.81
C ALA A 166 19.51 19.06 10.08
N SER A 167 18.25 19.10 9.63
CA SER A 167 17.35 20.22 9.88
C SER A 167 16.91 20.28 11.34
N LYS A 168 16.93 21.47 11.91
CA LYS A 168 16.65 21.73 13.33
C LYS A 168 15.19 22.01 13.58
#